data_AF-A0A067TEN3-F1
#
_entry.id   AF-A0A067TEN3-F1
#
_cell.length_a   1.000
_cell.length_b   1.000
_cell.length_c   1.000
_cell.angle_alpha   90.00
_cell.angle_beta   90.00
_cell.angle_gamma   90.00
#
_symmetry.space_group_name_H-M   'P 1'
#
loop_
_entity.id
_entity.type
_entity.pdbx_description
1 polymer ?
#
loop_
_entity_poly.entity_id
_entity_poly.type
_entity_poly.pdbx_seq_one_letter_code
_entity_poly.pdbx_strand_id
1 'polypeptide(L)'
;MDNFDKLEKIVDLPVDIVFEIFGWLNPVDLLSLSRTSKNWRALLMTRSSTSVWRSARLNLDGLPDCPDGLSEPQYAELAFGRSCFVHIPASSLLRMPLICC
;
A
#
# COMPACT_ATOMS: atom_id res chain seq x y z
N MET A 1 -19.08 8.79 -23.64
CA MET A 1 -17.84 9.22 -22.96
C MET A 1 -17.83 8.44 -21.66
N ASP A 2 -17.56 7.13 -21.74
CA ASP A 2 -17.93 6.16 -20.70
C ASP A 2 -16.70 5.33 -20.37
N ASN A 3 -15.93 5.77 -19.37
CA ASN A 3 -14.74 5.06 -18.89
C ASN A 3 -14.74 4.87 -17.36
N PHE A 4 -15.79 5.32 -16.65
CA PHE A 4 -15.85 5.25 -15.19
C PHE A 4 -16.42 3.91 -14.69
N ASP A 5 -17.30 3.26 -15.46
CA ASP A 5 -17.90 1.94 -15.16
C ASP A 5 -16.91 0.77 -15.12
N LYS A 6 -15.66 0.97 -15.55
CA LYS A 6 -14.67 -0.10 -15.66
C LYS A 6 -13.94 -0.37 -14.34
N LEU A 7 -13.88 0.61 -13.42
CA LEU A 7 -13.14 0.47 -12.17
C LEU A 7 -14.02 0.04 -10.98
N GLU A 8 -15.31 0.41 -10.98
CA GLU A 8 -16.25 -0.02 -9.92
C GLU A 8 -16.38 -1.54 -9.88
N LYS A 9 -16.40 -2.20 -11.04
CA LYS A 9 -16.55 -3.66 -11.14
C LYS A 9 -15.39 -4.46 -10.54
N ILE A 10 -14.22 -3.86 -10.40
CA ILE A 10 -13.08 -4.53 -9.76
C ILE A 10 -13.35 -4.67 -8.26
N VAL A 11 -14.10 -3.74 -7.66
CA VAL A 11 -14.48 -3.77 -6.24
C VAL A 11 -15.49 -4.89 -5.95
N ASP A 12 -16.25 -5.32 -6.96
CA ASP A 12 -17.24 -6.41 -6.86
C ASP A 12 -16.62 -7.81 -6.98
N LEU A 13 -15.33 -7.92 -7.34
CA LEU A 13 -14.64 -9.21 -7.41
C LEU A 13 -14.38 -9.78 -6.00
N PRO A 14 -14.30 -11.12 -5.85
CA PRO A 14 -13.83 -11.72 -4.63
C PRO A 14 -12.45 -11.19 -4.25
N VAL A 15 -12.23 -10.94 -2.96
CA VAL A 15 -11.00 -10.34 -2.44
C VAL A 15 -9.75 -11.13 -2.85
N ASP A 16 -9.83 -12.46 -2.92
CA ASP A 16 -8.71 -13.31 -3.32
C ASP A 16 -8.23 -13.02 -4.75
N ILE A 17 -9.16 -12.81 -5.69
CA ILE A 17 -8.83 -12.48 -7.09
C ILE A 17 -8.23 -11.08 -7.16
N VAL A 18 -8.78 -10.13 -6.40
CA VAL A 18 -8.23 -8.78 -6.30
C VAL A 18 -6.80 -8.82 -5.76
N PHE A 19 -6.55 -9.63 -4.73
CA PHE A 19 -5.23 -9.82 -4.13
C PHE A 19 -4.24 -10.48 -5.09
N GLU A 20 -4.68 -11.46 -5.87
CA GLU A 20 -3.87 -12.06 -6.92
C GLU A 20 -3.45 -11.00 -7.94
N ILE A 21 -4.39 -10.23 -8.49
CA ILE A 21 -4.11 -9.15 -9.46
C ILE A 21 -3.13 -8.14 -8.85
N PHE A 22 -3.38 -7.69 -7.64
CA PHE A 22 -2.56 -6.70 -6.96
C PHE A 22 -1.17 -7.22 -6.59
N GLY A 23 -1.01 -8.54 -6.42
CA GLY A 23 0.29 -9.16 -6.18
C GLY A 23 1.25 -9.04 -7.37
N TRP A 24 0.74 -8.80 -8.58
CA TRP A 24 1.54 -8.57 -9.80
C TRP A 24 1.94 -7.09 -10.01
N LEU A 25 1.45 -6.18 -9.18
CA LEU A 25 1.75 -4.75 -9.31
C LEU A 25 3.06 -4.38 -8.59
N ASN A 26 3.60 -3.18 -8.87
CA ASN A 26 4.72 -2.65 -8.09
C ASN A 26 4.21 -1.97 -6.80
N PRO A 27 5.06 -1.79 -5.78
CA PRO A 27 4.67 -1.17 -4.52
C PRO A 27 4.18 0.27 -4.71
N VAL A 28 4.74 1.01 -5.68
CA VAL A 28 4.32 2.37 -6.04
C VAL A 28 2.89 2.40 -6.62
N ASP A 29 2.50 1.37 -7.35
CA ASP A 29 1.16 1.26 -7.95
C ASP A 29 0.13 0.95 -6.85
N LEU A 30 0.46 0.02 -5.94
CA LEU A 30 -0.37 -0.24 -4.76
C LEU A 30 -0.51 0.99 -3.87
N LEU A 31 0.57 1.75 -3.70
CA LEU A 31 0.53 2.99 -2.95
C LEU A 31 -0.39 4.02 -3.60
N SER A 32 -0.31 4.15 -4.93
CA SER A 32 -1.18 5.02 -5.71
C SER A 32 -2.65 4.59 -5.62
N LEU A 33 -2.95 3.29 -5.74
CA LEU A 33 -4.29 2.73 -5.55
C LEU A 33 -4.86 3.02 -4.16
N SER A 34 -4.03 2.88 -3.12
CA SER A 34 -4.42 3.17 -1.74
C SER A 34 -4.73 4.66 -1.48
N ARG A 35 -4.28 5.56 -2.37
CA ARG A 35 -4.50 7.01 -2.27
C ARG A 35 -5.69 7.49 -3.10
N THR A 36 -6.02 6.79 -4.18
CA THR A 36 -7.08 7.22 -5.11
C THR A 36 -8.48 6.81 -4.68
N SER A 37 -8.65 5.74 -3.90
CA SER A 37 -9.96 5.25 -3.45
C SER A 37 -9.98 4.87 -1.98
N LYS A 38 -11.04 5.27 -1.28
CA LYS A 38 -11.28 4.88 0.12
C LYS A 38 -11.47 3.37 0.26
N ASN A 39 -12.09 2.71 -0.72
CA ASN A 39 -12.31 1.26 -0.69
C ASN A 39 -10.99 0.50 -0.87
N TRP A 40 -10.16 0.91 -1.84
CA TRP A 40 -8.84 0.32 -2.03
C TRP A 40 -7.93 0.58 -0.84
N ARG A 41 -7.98 1.78 -0.26
CA ARG A 41 -7.28 2.08 0.99
C ARG A 41 -7.69 1.14 2.11
N ALA A 42 -9.00 0.99 2.33
CA ALA A 42 -9.54 0.16 3.39
C ALA A 42 -9.13 -1.31 3.21
N LEU A 43 -9.04 -1.80 1.98
CA LEU A 43 -8.61 -3.16 1.66
C LEU A 43 -7.09 -3.34 1.81
N LEU A 44 -6.29 -2.46 1.18
CA LEU A 44 -4.84 -2.57 1.11
C LEU A 44 -4.13 -2.26 2.43
N MET A 45 -4.75 -1.55 3.37
CA MET A 45 -4.15 -1.20 4.67
C MET A 45 -4.48 -2.19 5.80
N THR A 46 -4.98 -3.38 5.46
CA THR A 46 -5.27 -4.46 6.42
C THR A 46 -4.07 -5.38 6.62
N ARG A 47 -4.15 -6.29 7.61
CA ARG A 47 -3.12 -7.34 7.73
C ARG A 47 -3.24 -8.43 6.67
N SER A 48 -4.45 -8.68 6.16
CA SER A 48 -4.66 -9.72 5.13
C SER A 48 -4.01 -9.37 3.79
N SER A 49 -3.80 -8.09 3.49
CA SER A 49 -3.06 -7.65 2.29
C SER A 49 -1.53 -7.73 2.43
N THR A 50 -0.98 -8.17 3.57
CA THR A 50 0.49 -8.21 3.77
C THR A 50 1.21 -9.03 2.70
N SER A 51 0.62 -10.18 2.32
CA SER A 51 1.15 -11.02 1.24
C SER A 51 1.19 -10.28 -0.10
N VAL A 52 0.14 -9.51 -0.41
CA VAL A 52 0.03 -8.71 -1.63
C VAL A 52 1.15 -7.67 -1.70
N TRP A 53 1.37 -6.93 -0.62
CA TRP A 53 2.45 -5.93 -0.57
C TRP A 53 3.83 -6.55 -0.65
N ARG A 54 4.03 -7.70 -0.02
CA ARG A 54 5.29 -8.45 -0.14
C ARG A 54 5.53 -8.92 -1.57
N SER A 55 4.52 -9.52 -2.22
CA SER A 55 4.64 -9.93 -3.62
C SER A 55 4.95 -8.73 -4.52
N ALA A 56 4.26 -7.61 -4.31
CA ALA A 56 4.52 -6.38 -5.04
C ALA A 56 5.95 -5.87 -4.85
N ARG A 57 6.48 -5.95 -3.62
CA ARG A 57 7.89 -5.61 -3.32
C ARG A 57 8.85 -6.49 -4.10
N LEU A 58 8.60 -7.79 -4.17
CA LEU A 58 9.43 -8.75 -4.88
C LEU A 58 9.39 -8.60 -6.41
N ASN A 59 8.42 -7.87 -6.96
CA ASN A 59 8.39 -7.55 -8.39
C ASN A 59 9.44 -6.50 -8.78
N LEU A 60 10.04 -5.79 -7.82
CA LEU A 60 11.11 -4.82 -8.06
C LEU A 60 12.47 -5.40 -7.71
N ASP A 61 13.30 -5.58 -8.73
CA ASP A 61 14.70 -5.95 -8.54
C ASP A 61 15.47 -4.85 -7.79
N GLY A 62 16.26 -5.27 -6.80
CA GLY A 62 17.17 -4.39 -6.06
C GLY A 62 16.56 -3.67 -4.85
N LEU A 63 15.28 -3.88 -4.54
CA LEU A 63 14.68 -3.39 -3.30
C LEU A 63 14.95 -4.40 -2.15
N PRO A 64 15.58 -3.99 -1.04
CA PRO A 64 15.89 -4.92 0.04
C PRO A 64 14.63 -5.40 0.77
N ASP A 65 14.82 -6.34 1.69
CA ASP A 65 13.75 -6.77 2.58
C ASP A 65 13.22 -5.64 3.45
N CYS A 66 11.90 -5.68 3.70
CA CYS A 66 11.26 -4.74 4.59
C CYS A 66 11.91 -4.84 5.98
N PRO A 67 12.49 -3.75 6.51
CA PRO A 67 13.23 -3.79 7.76
C PRO A 67 12.29 -4.05 8.95
N ASP A 68 12.85 -4.63 10.00
CA ASP A 68 12.13 -4.92 11.24
C ASP A 68 11.57 -3.63 11.85
N GLY A 69 10.28 -3.62 12.16
CA GLY A 69 9.57 -2.46 12.70
C GLY A 69 8.78 -1.64 11.67
N LEU A 70 8.93 -1.93 10.37
CA LEU A 70 8.05 -1.39 9.34
C LEU A 70 7.08 -2.46 8.82
N SER A 71 5.86 -2.02 8.48
CA SER A 71 4.96 -2.81 7.64
C SER A 71 5.28 -2.57 6.16
N GLU A 72 4.99 -3.56 5.30
CA GLU A 72 5.24 -3.46 3.85
C GLU A 72 4.61 -2.18 3.22
N PRO A 73 3.39 -1.73 3.58
CA PRO A 73 2.85 -0.46 3.08
C PRO A 73 3.63 0.78 3.55
N GLN A 74 4.12 0.77 4.81
CA GLN A 74 4.96 1.85 5.33
C GLN A 74 6.32 1.86 4.62
N TYR A 75 6.87 0.69 4.34
CA TYR A 75 8.12 0.55 3.60
C TYR A 75 7.96 1.03 2.15
N ALA A 76 6.84 0.70 1.48
CA ALA A 76 6.52 1.22 0.16
C ALA A 76 6.34 2.76 0.16
N GLU A 77 5.68 3.32 1.18
CA GLU A 77 5.57 4.78 1.34
C GLU A 77 6.93 5.42 1.65
N LEU A 78 7.83 4.75 2.37
CA LEU A 78 9.18 5.26 2.61
C LEU A 78 10.03 5.25 1.33
N ALA A 79 9.91 4.20 0.53
CA ALA A 79 10.69 4.03 -0.70
C ALA A 79 10.17 4.87 -1.87
N PHE A 80 8.85 5.01 -2.02
CA PHE A 80 8.21 5.61 -3.20
C PHE A 80 7.22 6.74 -2.90
N GLY A 81 6.91 6.94 -1.62
CA GLY A 81 5.96 7.95 -1.19
C GLY A 81 6.55 9.35 -1.13
N ARG A 82 5.71 10.28 -0.72
CA ARG A 82 6.10 11.69 -0.48
C ARG A 82 5.92 12.08 0.99
N SER A 83 5.49 11.13 1.83
CA SER A 83 5.26 11.40 3.25
C SER A 83 6.59 11.43 4.01
N CYS A 84 6.78 12.43 4.84
CA CYS A 84 7.92 12.48 5.76
C CYS A 84 7.73 11.44 6.87
N PHE A 85 8.64 10.48 6.98
CA PHE A 85 8.73 9.60 8.15
C PHE A 85 9.63 10.27 9.19
N VAL A 86 9.02 10.88 10.20
CA VAL A 86 9.79 11.28 11.40
C VAL A 86 10.06 10.01 12.20
N HIS A 87 11.33 9.62 12.31
CA HIS A 87 11.76 8.58 13.23
C HIS A 87 11.64 9.11 14.67
N ILE A 88 10.49 8.87 15.30
CA ILE A 88 10.28 9.19 16.70
C ILE A 88 10.84 8.01 17.51
N PRO A 89 11.89 8.19 18.33
CA PRO A 89 12.34 7.14 19.24
C PRO A 89 11.20 6.73 20.19
N ALA A 90 11.17 5.46 20.57
CA ALA A 90 10.04 4.77 21.23
C ALA A 90 9.50 5.40 22.55
N SER A 91 10.07 6.51 23.01
CA SER A 91 9.70 7.22 24.23
C SER A 91 8.64 8.32 24.06
N SER A 92 8.16 8.62 22.85
CA SER A 92 7.16 9.69 22.64
C SER A 92 5.86 9.16 22.02
N LEU A 93 4.82 9.06 22.84
CA LEU A 93 3.45 8.67 22.48
C LEU A 93 2.76 9.76 21.66
N LEU A 94 3.05 9.88 20.37
CA LEU A 94 2.15 10.55 19.42
C LEU A 94 2.09 9.73 18.13
N ARG A 95 1.22 8.73 18.15
CA ARG A 95 0.79 8.02 16.95
C ARG A 95 -0.21 8.91 16.23
N MET A 96 0.23 9.58 15.17
CA MET A 96 -0.57 10.02 14.02
C MET A 96 0.38 10.59 12.96
N PRO A 97 0.59 9.93 11.80
CA PRO A 97 1.12 10.62 10.64
C PRO A 97 -0.03 11.44 10.06
N LEU A 98 -0.39 12.54 10.73
CA LEU A 98 -1.16 13.59 10.10
C LEU A 98 -0.18 14.36 9.22
N ILE A 99 -0.32 14.12 7.92
CA ILE A 99 -0.36 15.15 6.88
C ILE A 99 0.83 16.12 6.94
N CYS A 100 1.86 15.81 6.14
CA CYS A 100 2.67 16.84 5.52
C CYS A 100 2.56 16.68 4.00
N CYS A 101 1.39 17.08 3.50
CA CYS A 101 1.20 17.93 2.32
C CYS A 101 0.03 18.86 2.66
#